data_AF-A0AA38TRP1-F1
#
_entry.id   AF-A0AA38TRP1-F1
#
_cell.length_a   1.000
_cell.length_b   1.000
_cell.length_c   1.000
_cell.angle_alpha   90.00
_cell.angle_beta   90.00
_cell.angle_gamma   90.00
#
_symmetry.space_group_name_H-M   'P 1'
#
loop_
_entity.id
_entity.type
_entity.pdbx_description
1 polymer ?
#
loop_
_entity_poly.entity_id
_entity_poly.type
_entity_poly.pdbx_seq_one_letter_code
_entity_poly.pdbx_strand_id
1 'polypeptide(L)'
;MFGLGAMSLKWCAISADMSFKWVLHQQFNFKFKARGKLRIRITALKFHQDLKDSLSATLTHFQPLTARLATVKQQNPPSLITFLNPENSPGARFIHSTVDLKTSGVLEPTDVPLIVQSFFYHHQAITYDGPELSLLTCRATELVDGIFIGVSVNHMVADGTSYWQFFNSWSEVFRSKTRNGHFVPVSRPPILERWVPEGSDPIFKLLHDCPFLRERIFHFSSDSLSKLKSKTPPRSPPSHGVGWAAWRLHEAEVGHDNKAIKWFADSWLKNPFVIKMSRFHDPNGVHIGSLPRFDMYGNKFGLGKGVAVLSGYANKVDGKVTV
;
A
#
# COMPACT_ATOMS: atom_id res chain seq x y z
N MET A 1 -36.02 22.35 2.77
CA MET A 1 -34.71 22.86 3.21
C MET A 1 -34.35 22.18 4.52
N PHE A 2 -33.56 21.11 4.46
CA PHE A 2 -32.88 20.55 5.63
C PHE A 2 -31.39 20.55 5.28
N GLY A 3 -30.63 21.36 6.00
CA GLY A 3 -29.21 21.58 5.76
C GLY A 3 -28.43 20.30 6.03
N LEU A 4 -27.77 19.79 4.99
CA LEU A 4 -26.69 18.83 5.12
C LEU A 4 -25.49 19.59 5.70
N GLY A 5 -25.37 19.54 7.04
CA GLY A 5 -24.15 19.96 7.72
C GLY A 5 -22.99 19.12 7.22
N ALA A 6 -21.92 19.79 6.80
CA ALA A 6 -20.68 19.16 6.38
C ALA A 6 -20.17 18.19 7.46
N MET A 7 -20.31 16.89 7.24
CA MET A 7 -19.67 15.88 8.06
C MET A 7 -18.17 15.91 7.74
N SER A 8 -17.40 16.51 8.65
CA SER A 8 -15.93 16.39 8.70
C SER A 8 -15.58 14.91 8.85
N LEU A 9 -15.27 14.26 7.73
CA LEU A 9 -14.83 12.89 7.66
C LEU A 9 -13.37 12.85 8.14
N LYS A 10 -13.22 12.60 9.45
CA LYS A 10 -11.99 12.38 10.20
C LYS A 10 -11.23 11.13 9.70
N TRP A 11 -10.67 11.25 8.51
CA TRP A 11 -9.80 10.27 7.86
C TRP A 11 -8.39 10.81 7.80
N CYS A 12 -7.73 10.86 8.95
CA CYS A 12 -6.29 10.93 8.96
C CYS A 12 -5.82 9.59 9.52
N ALA A 13 -5.21 8.76 8.66
CA ALA A 13 -4.33 7.75 9.19
C ALA A 13 -3.20 8.53 9.89
N ILE A 14 -3.23 8.58 11.22
CA ILE A 14 -2.00 8.75 12.01
C ILE A 14 -1.22 7.43 11.84
N SER A 15 -0.82 7.17 10.60
CA SER A 15 0.27 6.28 10.30
C SER A 15 1.51 7.06 10.68
N ALA A 16 2.44 6.42 11.38
CA ALA A 16 3.79 6.96 11.64
C ALA A 16 4.57 7.28 10.34
N ASP A 17 3.96 7.06 9.18
CA ASP A 17 4.47 7.43 7.87
C ASP A 17 3.94 8.81 7.44
N MET A 18 4.49 9.87 8.04
CA MET A 18 4.30 11.25 7.54
C MET A 18 5.28 11.57 6.39
N SER A 19 5.74 10.55 5.67
CA SER A 19 6.66 10.71 4.55
C SER A 19 5.86 11.08 3.29
N PHE A 20 6.23 12.22 2.69
CA PHE A 20 5.51 12.93 1.64
C PHE A 20 5.57 12.28 0.26
N LYS A 21 5.59 10.94 0.17
CA LYS A 21 5.54 10.23 -1.10
C LYS A 21 4.16 9.60 -1.29
N TRP A 22 3.53 10.00 -2.38
CA TRP A 22 2.16 9.73 -2.76
C TRP A 22 1.72 8.31 -2.67
N VAL A 23 2.55 7.40 -3.12
CA VAL A 23 2.06 6.10 -3.45
C VAL A 23 2.63 5.13 -2.45
N LEU A 24 1.75 4.60 -1.63
CA LEU A 24 1.93 3.25 -1.16
C LEU A 24 1.77 2.38 -2.41
N HIS A 25 2.85 2.24 -3.19
CA HIS A 25 2.99 1.14 -4.14
C HIS A 25 3.33 -0.09 -3.29
N GLN A 26 2.36 -0.54 -2.51
CA GLN A 26 2.37 -1.92 -2.09
C GLN A 26 1.69 -2.71 -3.19
N GLN A 27 2.50 -3.54 -3.79
CA GLN A 27 2.29 -4.14 -5.07
C GLN A 27 2.40 -5.64 -4.81
N PHE A 28 1.39 -6.39 -5.22
CA PHE A 28 1.30 -7.80 -4.89
C PHE A 28 0.84 -8.56 -6.12
N ASN A 29 1.65 -9.53 -6.54
CA ASN A 29 1.54 -10.11 -7.86
C ASN A 29 0.80 -11.45 -7.79
N PHE A 30 -0.06 -11.70 -8.77
CA PHE A 30 -0.86 -12.92 -8.77
C PHE A 30 -0.77 -13.59 -10.13
N LYS A 31 0.11 -14.59 -10.26
CA LYS A 31 0.24 -15.40 -11.47
C LYS A 31 -0.87 -16.44 -11.55
N PHE A 32 -1.30 -16.64 -12.79
CA PHE A 32 -2.44 -17.46 -13.13
C PHE A 32 -2.17 -18.17 -14.45
N LYS A 33 -2.25 -19.52 -14.48
CA LYS A 33 -1.91 -20.33 -15.67
C LYS A 33 -3.15 -20.57 -16.53
N ALA A 34 -3.15 -20.08 -17.77
CA ALA A 34 -4.26 -20.30 -18.71
C ALA A 34 -3.97 -21.44 -19.73
N ARG A 35 -5.03 -22.07 -20.26
CA ARG A 35 -4.98 -23.15 -21.28
C ARG A 35 -5.62 -22.68 -22.61
N GLY A 36 -4.82 -22.51 -23.69
CA GLY A 36 -5.24 -22.43 -25.12
C GLY A 36 -5.78 -21.09 -25.68
N LYS A 37 -5.31 -20.63 -26.87
CA LYS A 37 -5.44 -19.25 -27.42
C LYS A 37 -6.87 -18.65 -27.54
N LEU A 38 -7.86 -19.34 -28.10
CA LEU A 38 -9.22 -18.77 -28.31
C LEU A 38 -10.06 -18.76 -27.02
N ARG A 39 -9.94 -19.84 -26.22
CA ARG A 39 -10.56 -19.96 -24.90
C ARG A 39 -9.97 -18.96 -23.91
N ILE A 40 -8.68 -18.60 -24.07
CA ILE A 40 -7.98 -17.54 -23.33
C ILE A 40 -8.65 -16.19 -23.53
N ARG A 41 -8.94 -15.73 -24.74
CA ARG A 41 -9.54 -14.39 -24.95
C ARG A 41 -10.92 -14.23 -24.31
N ILE A 42 -11.80 -15.22 -24.44
CA ILE A 42 -13.14 -15.20 -23.83
C ILE A 42 -13.03 -15.29 -22.30
N THR A 43 -12.10 -16.10 -21.80
CA THR A 43 -11.84 -16.23 -20.36
C THR A 43 -11.19 -14.97 -19.78
N ALA A 44 -10.35 -14.29 -20.55
CA ALA A 44 -9.71 -13.02 -20.17
C ALA A 44 -10.74 -11.90 -20.07
N LEU A 45 -11.64 -11.75 -21.06
CA LEU A 45 -12.73 -10.77 -21.00
C LEU A 45 -13.63 -10.98 -19.79
N LYS A 46 -14.03 -12.23 -19.53
CA LYS A 46 -14.83 -12.57 -18.35
C LYS A 46 -14.07 -12.29 -17.05
N PHE A 47 -12.80 -12.68 -16.98
CA PHE A 47 -11.95 -12.43 -15.83
C PHE A 47 -11.79 -10.93 -15.52
N HIS A 48 -11.58 -10.09 -16.54
CA HIS A 48 -11.49 -8.64 -16.34
C HIS A 48 -12.81 -8.05 -15.85
N GLN A 49 -13.94 -8.53 -16.37
CA GLN A 49 -15.24 -8.09 -15.90
C GLN A 49 -15.46 -8.52 -14.44
N ASP A 50 -15.16 -9.78 -14.10
CA ASP A 50 -15.26 -10.28 -12.73
C ASP A 50 -14.34 -9.50 -11.77
N LEU A 51 -13.14 -9.10 -12.20
CA LEU A 51 -12.24 -8.24 -11.44
C LEU A 51 -12.83 -6.84 -11.21
N LYS A 52 -13.39 -6.22 -12.25
CA LYS A 52 -14.02 -4.89 -12.15
C LYS A 52 -15.26 -4.92 -11.26
N ASP A 53 -16.12 -5.91 -11.45
CA ASP A 53 -17.37 -6.09 -10.69
C ASP A 53 -17.06 -6.29 -9.20
N SER A 54 -16.12 -7.19 -8.89
CA SER A 54 -15.71 -7.46 -7.50
C SER A 54 -14.99 -6.28 -6.87
N LEU A 55 -14.18 -5.53 -7.64
CA LEU A 55 -13.54 -4.30 -7.17
C LEU A 55 -14.60 -3.27 -6.79
N SER A 56 -15.58 -3.05 -7.67
CA SER A 56 -16.71 -2.14 -7.44
C SER A 56 -17.47 -2.52 -6.17
N ALA A 57 -17.83 -3.80 -6.02
CA ALA A 57 -18.51 -4.31 -4.82
C ALA A 57 -17.65 -4.12 -3.56
N THR A 58 -16.35 -4.37 -3.63
CA THR A 58 -15.43 -4.17 -2.50
C THR A 58 -15.35 -2.71 -2.08
N LEU A 59 -15.26 -1.79 -3.06
CA LEU A 59 -15.15 -0.36 -2.80
C LEU A 59 -16.36 0.23 -2.06
N THR A 60 -17.50 -0.46 -2.08
CA THR A 60 -18.65 -0.06 -1.25
C THR A 60 -18.33 -0.05 0.26
N HIS A 61 -17.37 -0.87 0.69
CA HIS A 61 -16.86 -0.92 2.06
C HIS A 61 -15.66 0.01 2.28
N PHE A 62 -14.95 0.40 1.22
CA PHE A 62 -13.71 1.20 1.26
C PHE A 62 -13.90 2.55 0.56
N GLN A 63 -14.97 3.25 0.89
CA GLN A 63 -15.36 4.54 0.28
C GLN A 63 -14.23 5.59 0.22
N PRO A 64 -13.33 5.74 1.21
CA PRO A 64 -12.22 6.71 1.10
C PRO A 64 -11.33 6.51 -0.15
N LEU A 65 -11.23 5.29 -0.67
CA LEU A 65 -10.42 4.98 -1.84
C LEU A 65 -11.06 5.46 -3.16
N THR A 66 -12.34 5.81 -3.15
CA THR A 66 -13.10 6.28 -4.33
C THR A 66 -13.14 7.81 -4.43
N ALA A 67 -12.81 8.51 -3.34
CA ALA A 67 -12.78 9.96 -3.23
C ALA A 67 -11.60 10.60 -3.99
N ARG A 68 -11.53 11.93 -3.92
CA ARG A 68 -10.38 12.76 -4.27
C ARG A 68 -9.92 13.55 -3.06
N LEU A 69 -8.67 14.00 -3.08
CA LEU A 69 -8.22 14.96 -2.08
C LEU A 69 -8.66 16.37 -2.52
N ALA A 70 -9.06 17.19 -1.58
CA ALA A 70 -9.17 18.63 -1.76
C ALA A 70 -8.06 19.32 -0.97
N THR A 71 -7.67 20.49 -1.45
CA THR A 71 -6.64 21.29 -0.80
C THR A 71 -7.10 22.73 -0.64
N VAL A 72 -7.00 23.26 0.58
CA VAL A 72 -7.35 24.64 0.93
C VAL A 72 -6.10 25.35 1.42
N LYS A 73 -5.78 26.48 0.78
CA LYS A 73 -4.72 27.39 1.22
C LYS A 73 -5.30 28.38 2.21
N GLN A 74 -4.73 28.46 3.41
CA GLN A 74 -5.01 29.54 4.35
C GLN A 74 -3.92 30.60 4.23
N GLN A 75 -4.28 31.86 4.48
CA GLN A 75 -3.36 32.99 4.30
C GLN A 75 -2.70 33.45 5.60
N ASN A 76 -3.38 33.32 6.75
CA ASN A 76 -2.91 33.88 8.03
C ASN A 76 -3.18 32.92 9.21
N PRO A 77 -2.18 32.14 9.66
CA PRO A 77 -0.85 31.97 9.05
C PRO A 77 -0.92 31.20 7.71
N PRO A 78 0.07 31.35 6.81
CA PRO A 78 0.08 30.66 5.54
C PRO A 78 0.18 29.14 5.73
N SER A 79 -0.90 28.44 5.43
CA SER A 79 -1.04 27.00 5.68
C SER A 79 -1.71 26.31 4.50
N LEU A 80 -1.52 24.99 4.38
CA LEU A 80 -2.14 24.16 3.35
C LEU A 80 -2.81 22.99 4.03
N ILE A 81 -4.14 22.91 3.96
CA ILE A 81 -4.92 21.81 4.49
C ILE A 81 -5.29 20.89 3.34
N THR A 82 -4.99 19.60 3.48
CA THR A 82 -5.39 18.55 2.54
C THR A 82 -6.32 17.57 3.23
N PHE A 83 -7.49 17.32 2.64
CA PHE A 83 -8.51 16.44 3.21
C PHE A 83 -9.20 15.62 2.12
N LEU A 84 -9.89 14.54 2.50
CA LEU A 84 -10.73 13.78 1.57
C LEU A 84 -11.99 14.59 1.25
N ASN A 85 -12.26 14.79 -0.04
CA ASN A 85 -13.48 15.42 -0.52
C ASN A 85 -14.54 14.35 -0.80
N PRO A 86 -15.53 14.14 0.09
CA PRO A 86 -16.58 13.13 -0.12
C PRO A 86 -17.49 13.48 -1.30
N GLU A 87 -17.64 14.76 -1.63
CA GLU A 87 -18.46 15.23 -2.74
C GLU A 87 -17.80 14.97 -4.10
N ASN A 88 -16.47 14.85 -4.13
CA ASN A 88 -15.70 14.46 -5.31
C ASN A 88 -15.26 13.00 -5.23
N SER A 89 -16.20 12.08 -5.50
CA SER A 89 -16.00 10.62 -5.42
C SER A 89 -16.25 9.89 -6.75
N PRO A 90 -15.52 10.22 -7.84
CA PRO A 90 -15.72 9.62 -9.16
C PRO A 90 -15.26 8.15 -9.27
N GLY A 91 -14.73 7.58 -8.19
CA GLY A 91 -14.31 6.19 -8.16
C GLY A 91 -12.81 5.97 -8.28
N ALA A 92 -12.44 4.70 -8.17
CA ALA A 92 -11.10 4.20 -8.43
C ALA A 92 -10.88 3.98 -9.94
N ARG A 93 -9.63 4.07 -10.39
CA ARG A 93 -9.27 3.81 -11.79
C ARG A 93 -8.95 2.32 -11.98
N PHE A 94 -9.49 1.72 -13.04
CA PHE A 94 -9.14 0.37 -13.45
C PHE A 94 -8.55 0.38 -14.86
N ILE A 95 -7.36 -0.17 -15.03
CA ILE A 95 -6.64 -0.23 -16.30
C ILE A 95 -6.44 -1.69 -16.69
N HIS A 96 -6.65 -1.99 -17.96
CA HIS A 96 -6.24 -3.24 -18.56
C HIS A 96 -5.14 -2.98 -19.59
N SER A 97 -4.13 -3.84 -19.61
CA SER A 97 -3.00 -3.77 -20.54
C SER A 97 -2.49 -5.16 -20.87
N THR A 98 -1.72 -5.28 -21.94
CA THR A 98 -1.04 -6.52 -22.33
C THR A 98 0.43 -6.24 -22.61
N VAL A 99 1.28 -7.24 -22.37
CA VAL A 99 2.72 -7.14 -22.65
C VAL A 99 3.26 -8.50 -23.08
N ASP A 100 4.14 -8.49 -24.09
CA ASP A 100 4.87 -9.70 -24.50
C ASP A 100 6.05 -9.97 -23.58
N LEU A 101 5.74 -10.27 -22.31
CA LEU A 101 6.69 -10.65 -21.27
C LEU A 101 6.21 -11.93 -20.61
N LYS A 102 7.11 -12.87 -20.36
CA LYS A 102 6.83 -14.05 -19.52
C LYS A 102 7.04 -13.71 -18.05
N THR A 103 6.33 -14.41 -17.18
CA THR A 103 6.49 -14.28 -15.73
C THR A 103 7.92 -14.56 -15.25
N SER A 104 8.66 -15.47 -15.90
CA SER A 104 10.08 -15.71 -15.60
C SER A 104 10.95 -14.45 -15.77
N GLY A 105 10.65 -13.63 -16.78
CA GLY A 105 11.35 -12.37 -17.03
C GLY A 105 11.14 -11.32 -15.93
N VAL A 106 10.19 -11.52 -15.02
CA VAL A 106 9.95 -10.68 -13.84
C VAL A 106 10.56 -11.29 -12.57
N LEU A 107 10.53 -12.62 -12.44
CA LEU A 107 10.81 -13.31 -11.17
C LEU A 107 12.22 -13.89 -11.04
N GLU A 108 12.85 -14.25 -12.16
CA GLU A 108 14.19 -14.85 -12.16
C GLU A 108 15.34 -13.83 -12.03
N PRO A 109 15.22 -12.57 -12.53
CA PRO A 109 16.26 -11.58 -12.35
C PRO A 109 16.58 -11.28 -10.88
N THR A 110 17.85 -11.00 -10.60
CA THR A 110 18.30 -10.59 -9.25
C THR A 110 17.86 -9.16 -8.90
N ASP A 111 17.83 -8.28 -9.90
CA ASP A 111 17.37 -6.91 -9.79
C ASP A 111 15.94 -6.81 -10.34
N VAL A 112 15.10 -5.96 -9.75
CA VAL A 112 13.72 -5.76 -10.23
C VAL A 112 13.78 -5.15 -11.64
N PRO A 113 13.22 -5.81 -12.66
CA PRO A 113 13.28 -5.29 -14.03
C PRO A 113 12.54 -3.95 -14.16
N LEU A 114 13.13 -2.98 -14.86
CA LEU A 114 12.54 -1.64 -15.04
C LEU A 114 11.13 -1.68 -15.63
N ILE A 115 10.82 -2.67 -16.48
CA ILE A 115 9.49 -2.86 -17.05
C ILE A 115 8.41 -3.07 -15.98
N VAL A 116 8.75 -3.58 -14.79
CA VAL A 116 7.81 -3.74 -13.68
C VAL A 116 7.21 -2.40 -13.27
N GLN A 117 7.96 -1.30 -13.37
CA GLN A 117 7.43 0.05 -13.08
C GLN A 117 6.24 0.41 -13.99
N SER A 118 6.23 -0.07 -15.24
CA SER A 118 5.14 0.15 -16.20
C SER A 118 3.87 -0.64 -15.86
N PHE A 119 3.92 -1.62 -14.96
CA PHE A 119 2.73 -2.35 -14.53
C PHE A 119 1.90 -1.58 -13.48
N PHE A 120 2.32 -0.35 -13.17
CA PHE A 120 1.68 0.53 -12.21
C PHE A 120 1.29 1.85 -12.83
N TYR A 121 0.34 2.51 -12.17
CA TYR A 121 -0.09 3.85 -12.50
C TYR A 121 0.40 4.84 -11.44
N HIS A 122 0.25 6.14 -11.70
CA HIS A 122 0.71 7.24 -10.83
C HIS A 122 2.23 7.35 -10.67
N HIS A 123 2.95 7.09 -11.76
CA HIS A 123 4.38 7.41 -11.79
C HIS A 123 4.60 8.89 -11.50
N GLN A 124 5.41 9.16 -10.46
CA GLN A 124 5.79 10.51 -10.01
C GLN A 124 4.65 11.38 -9.47
N ALA A 125 3.47 10.84 -9.18
CA ALA A 125 2.39 11.64 -8.58
C ALA A 125 2.81 12.24 -7.23
N ILE A 126 2.34 13.45 -6.92
CA ILE A 126 2.61 14.24 -5.69
C ILE A 126 1.34 14.87 -5.10
N THR A 127 1.39 15.46 -3.88
CA THR A 127 0.18 15.81 -3.07
C THR A 127 -0.79 16.76 -3.73
N TYR A 128 -0.25 17.58 -4.61
CA TYR A 128 -1.01 18.51 -5.42
C TYR A 128 -1.85 17.84 -6.50
N ASP A 129 -1.56 16.60 -6.88
CA ASP A 129 -2.30 15.91 -7.94
C ASP A 129 -3.59 15.27 -7.43
N GLY A 130 -3.81 15.22 -6.12
CA GLY A 130 -4.95 14.51 -5.53
C GLY A 130 -6.37 15.02 -5.79
N PRO A 131 -6.56 16.30 -6.15
CA PRO A 131 -7.83 16.74 -6.71
C PRO A 131 -8.17 16.08 -8.06
N GLU A 132 -7.16 15.70 -8.85
CA GLU A 132 -7.32 15.21 -10.23
C GLU A 132 -7.13 13.69 -10.34
N LEU A 133 -6.11 13.16 -9.69
CA LEU A 133 -5.72 11.75 -9.75
C LEU A 133 -6.50 10.87 -8.78
N SER A 134 -6.84 9.65 -9.23
CA SER A 134 -7.52 8.66 -8.40
C SER A 134 -6.68 8.18 -7.23
N LEU A 135 -7.26 8.13 -6.03
CA LEU A 135 -6.56 7.66 -4.82
C LEU A 135 -6.29 6.15 -4.82
N LEU A 136 -7.06 5.39 -5.59
CA LEU A 136 -6.81 3.99 -5.89
C LEU A 136 -6.75 3.78 -7.40
N THR A 137 -5.73 3.08 -7.87
CA THR A 137 -5.67 2.54 -9.23
C THR A 137 -5.27 1.08 -9.24
N CYS A 138 -6.05 0.26 -9.93
CA CYS A 138 -5.75 -1.14 -10.19
C CYS A 138 -5.45 -1.31 -11.68
N ARG A 139 -4.33 -1.95 -12.01
CA ARG A 139 -3.95 -2.31 -13.38
C ARG A 139 -3.83 -3.83 -13.48
N ALA A 140 -4.63 -4.44 -14.34
CA ALA A 140 -4.46 -5.84 -14.73
C ALA A 140 -3.66 -5.90 -16.04
N THR A 141 -2.44 -6.41 -15.98
CA THR A 141 -1.56 -6.58 -17.15
C THR A 141 -1.51 -8.06 -17.52
N GLU A 142 -1.92 -8.42 -18.73
CA GLU A 142 -1.73 -9.77 -19.26
C GLU A 142 -0.29 -9.96 -19.74
N LEU A 143 0.32 -11.06 -19.30
CA LEU A 143 1.62 -11.57 -19.71
C LEU A 143 1.40 -12.78 -20.64
N VAL A 144 2.46 -13.23 -21.30
CA VAL A 144 2.41 -14.41 -22.19
C VAL A 144 1.86 -15.65 -21.46
N ASP A 145 2.20 -15.82 -20.18
CA ASP A 145 1.87 -17.00 -19.38
C ASP A 145 1.25 -16.67 -18.01
N GLY A 146 0.74 -15.45 -17.83
CA GLY A 146 0.23 -14.98 -16.55
C GLY A 146 -0.53 -13.66 -16.61
N ILE A 147 -0.95 -13.18 -15.44
CA ILE A 147 -1.52 -11.85 -15.25
C ILE A 147 -0.76 -11.20 -14.09
N PHE A 148 -0.62 -9.89 -14.14
CA PHE A 148 -0.04 -9.07 -13.10
C PHE A 148 -1.08 -8.06 -12.64
N ILE A 149 -1.40 -8.03 -11.35
CA ILE A 149 -2.35 -7.08 -10.76
C ILE A 149 -1.53 -6.02 -10.01
N GLY A 150 -1.32 -4.89 -10.65
CA GLY A 150 -0.65 -3.74 -10.04
C GLY A 150 -1.65 -2.85 -9.31
N VAL A 151 -1.39 -2.55 -8.04
CA VAL A 151 -2.24 -1.64 -7.24
C VAL A 151 -1.40 -0.44 -6.80
N SER A 152 -1.98 0.76 -6.95
CA SER A 152 -1.39 2.03 -6.55
C SER A 152 -2.38 2.73 -5.62
N VAL A 153 -1.99 2.98 -4.37
CA VAL A 153 -2.85 3.60 -3.36
C VAL A 153 -2.19 4.86 -2.82
N ASN A 154 -2.96 5.93 -2.65
CA ASN A 154 -2.48 7.14 -2.02
C ASN A 154 -2.19 6.89 -0.52
N HIS A 155 -0.97 7.16 -0.07
CA HIS A 155 -0.51 6.85 1.28
C HIS A 155 -1.17 7.70 2.37
N MET A 156 -1.78 8.84 2.02
CA MET A 156 -2.55 9.65 2.96
C MET A 156 -3.83 8.96 3.44
N VAL A 157 -4.37 8.03 2.64
CA VAL A 157 -5.63 7.33 2.96
C VAL A 157 -5.44 5.87 3.37
N ALA A 158 -4.25 5.30 3.18
CA ALA A 158 -3.96 3.93 3.56
C ALA A 158 -2.50 3.73 3.96
N ASP A 159 -2.29 3.05 5.08
CA ASP A 159 -1.01 2.42 5.43
C ASP A 159 -0.95 0.99 4.85
N GLY A 160 0.17 0.29 5.07
CA GLY A 160 0.35 -1.09 4.59
C GLY A 160 -0.67 -2.09 5.15
N THR A 161 -1.15 -1.86 6.38
CA THR A 161 -2.17 -2.71 7.01
C THR A 161 -3.52 -2.51 6.35
N SER A 162 -3.95 -1.25 6.18
CA SER A 162 -5.19 -0.90 5.48
C SER A 162 -5.17 -1.36 4.02
N TYR A 163 -4.03 -1.26 3.34
CA TYR A 163 -3.86 -1.80 2.01
C TYR A 163 -4.16 -3.32 1.98
N TRP A 164 -3.55 -4.08 2.89
CA TRP A 164 -3.69 -5.52 2.89
C TRP A 164 -5.08 -5.98 3.28
N GLN A 165 -5.72 -5.26 4.19
CA GLN A 165 -7.13 -5.46 4.47
C GLN A 165 -7.98 -5.28 3.21
N PHE A 166 -7.79 -4.19 2.48
CA PHE A 166 -8.49 -3.94 1.21
C PHE A 166 -8.25 -5.05 0.20
N PHE A 167 -6.99 -5.41 -0.04
CA PHE A 167 -6.64 -6.39 -1.08
C PHE A 167 -7.17 -7.79 -0.75
N ASN A 168 -7.11 -8.19 0.52
CA ASN A 168 -7.67 -9.46 1.00
C ASN A 168 -9.20 -9.49 0.90
N SER A 169 -9.85 -8.39 1.28
CA SER A 169 -11.30 -8.21 1.09
C SER A 169 -11.70 -8.28 -0.38
N TRP A 170 -10.92 -7.67 -1.28
CA TRP A 170 -11.19 -7.75 -2.71
C TRP A 170 -11.09 -9.18 -3.25
N SER A 171 -10.06 -9.92 -2.83
CA SER A 171 -9.94 -11.33 -3.18
C SER A 171 -11.09 -12.18 -2.63
N GLU A 172 -11.54 -11.91 -1.40
CA GLU A 172 -12.69 -12.58 -0.79
C GLU A 172 -13.97 -12.33 -1.60
N VAL A 173 -14.26 -11.06 -1.90
CA VAL A 173 -15.42 -10.64 -2.68
C VAL A 173 -15.39 -11.29 -4.06
N PHE A 174 -14.26 -11.26 -4.77
CA PHE A 174 -14.12 -11.91 -6.08
C PHE A 174 -14.54 -13.39 -6.02
N ARG A 175 -14.11 -14.12 -5.00
CA ARG A 175 -14.42 -15.55 -4.82
C ARG A 175 -15.87 -15.81 -4.42
N SER A 176 -16.54 -14.81 -3.85
CA SER A 176 -17.91 -14.93 -3.36
C SER A 176 -18.98 -14.80 -4.46
N LYS A 177 -18.58 -14.52 -5.71
CA LYS A 177 -19.53 -14.32 -6.82
C LYS A 177 -20.47 -15.52 -6.94
N THR A 178 -21.75 -15.27 -6.66
CA THR A 178 -22.80 -16.28 -6.74
C THR A 178 -23.16 -16.58 -8.20
N ARG A 179 -23.89 -17.69 -8.44
CA ARG A 179 -24.40 -18.03 -9.78
C ARG A 179 -25.28 -16.94 -10.38
N ASN A 180 -25.93 -16.15 -9.52
CA ASN A 180 -26.82 -15.05 -9.91
C ASN A 180 -26.06 -13.73 -10.12
N GLY A 181 -24.72 -13.73 -10.01
CA GLY A 181 -23.88 -12.55 -10.23
C GLY A 181 -23.74 -11.62 -9.02
N HIS A 182 -24.42 -11.89 -7.90
CA HIS A 182 -24.28 -11.13 -6.65
C HIS A 182 -23.01 -11.51 -5.89
N PHE A 183 -22.45 -10.56 -5.14
CA PHE A 183 -21.33 -10.77 -4.23
C PHE A 183 -21.80 -10.81 -2.77
N VAL A 184 -21.11 -11.61 -1.97
CA VAL A 184 -21.30 -11.63 -0.52
C VAL A 184 -20.49 -10.48 0.10
N PRO A 185 -21.02 -9.77 1.11
CA PRO A 185 -20.26 -8.75 1.84
C PRO A 185 -18.97 -9.31 2.45
N VAL A 186 -17.98 -8.44 2.65
CA VAL A 186 -16.70 -8.80 3.26
C VAL A 186 -16.89 -9.32 4.69
N SER A 187 -16.18 -10.40 5.05
CA SER A 187 -16.22 -10.97 6.40
C SER A 187 -15.67 -10.04 7.49
N ARG A 188 -14.78 -9.11 7.12
CA ARG A 188 -14.08 -8.20 8.05
C ARG A 188 -14.10 -6.77 7.49
N PRO A 189 -15.18 -6.00 7.71
CA PRO A 189 -15.28 -4.64 7.21
C PRO A 189 -14.17 -3.74 7.79
N PRO A 190 -13.69 -2.74 7.03
CA PRO A 190 -12.74 -1.76 7.53
C PRO A 190 -13.35 -0.91 8.63
N ILE A 191 -12.54 -0.59 9.65
CA ILE A 191 -12.91 0.36 10.69
C ILE A 191 -12.72 1.76 10.12
N LEU A 192 -13.84 2.39 9.77
CA LEU A 192 -13.87 3.71 9.14
C LEU A 192 -13.82 4.86 10.15
N GLU A 193 -14.37 4.65 11.34
CA GLU A 193 -14.35 5.60 12.45
C GLU A 193 -13.05 5.44 13.24
N ARG A 194 -11.98 6.09 12.77
CA ARG A 194 -10.70 6.11 13.49
C ARG A 194 -10.64 7.32 14.42
N TRP A 195 -9.99 7.16 15.57
CA TRP A 195 -9.76 8.27 16.50
C TRP A 195 -8.89 9.34 15.83
N VAL A 196 -9.47 10.52 15.62
CA VAL A 196 -8.75 11.73 15.20
C VAL A 196 -9.12 12.84 16.19
N PRO A 197 -8.14 13.38 16.92
CA PRO A 197 -8.38 14.49 17.84
C PRO A 197 -8.96 15.70 17.12
N GLU A 198 -9.77 16.49 17.81
CA GLU A 198 -10.30 17.74 17.25
C GLU A 198 -9.16 18.74 17.01
N GLY A 199 -9.19 19.45 15.87
CA GLY A 199 -8.14 20.40 15.47
C GLY A 199 -6.93 19.79 14.74
N SER A 200 -6.99 18.51 14.38
CA SER A 200 -5.90 17.78 13.69
C SER A 200 -5.82 18.06 12.17
N ASP A 201 -6.20 19.25 11.70
CA ASP A 201 -6.12 19.57 10.28
C ASP A 201 -4.65 19.68 9.86
N PRO A 202 -4.15 18.76 9.02
CA PRO A 202 -2.72 18.72 8.79
C PRO A 202 -2.29 19.90 7.92
N ILE A 203 -1.34 20.69 8.42
CA ILE A 203 -0.72 21.81 7.69
C ILE A 203 0.58 21.32 7.04
N PHE A 204 0.70 21.42 5.72
CA PHE A 204 1.85 20.87 4.99
C PHE A 204 2.56 21.84 4.04
N LYS A 205 3.87 21.65 3.88
CA LYS A 205 4.73 22.16 2.79
C LYS A 205 5.79 21.10 2.49
N LEU A 206 6.10 20.78 1.22
CA LEU A 206 7.40 20.20 0.80
C LEU A 206 7.57 20.05 -0.73
N LEU A 207 8.85 19.83 -1.11
CA LEU A 207 9.48 19.85 -2.44
C LEU A 207 10.21 18.52 -2.78
N HIS A 208 10.46 18.35 -4.09
CA HIS A 208 11.13 17.27 -4.88
C HIS A 208 12.58 16.95 -4.44
N ASP A 209 13.27 15.85 -4.81
CA ASP A 209 13.36 15.06 -6.05
C ASP A 209 13.82 13.61 -5.73
N CYS A 210 13.65 12.62 -6.62
CA CYS A 210 14.07 11.23 -6.38
C CYS A 210 15.26 10.81 -7.26
N PRO A 211 16.40 10.38 -6.68
CA PRO A 211 17.49 9.82 -7.47
C PRO A 211 17.12 8.45 -8.05
N PHE A 212 17.82 8.05 -9.12
CA PHE A 212 17.74 6.68 -9.63
C PHE A 212 18.27 5.68 -8.59
N LEU A 213 17.45 4.68 -8.25
CA LEU A 213 17.79 3.64 -7.29
C LEU A 213 17.85 2.27 -7.98
N ARG A 214 18.81 1.44 -7.58
CA ARG A 214 18.86 0.02 -7.94
C ARG A 214 18.07 -0.77 -6.90
N GLU A 215 17.05 -1.50 -7.34
CA GLU A 215 16.29 -2.40 -6.47
C GLU A 215 16.73 -3.85 -6.66
N ARG A 216 17.15 -4.50 -5.57
CA ARG A 216 17.66 -5.87 -5.56
C ARG A 216 16.80 -6.78 -4.69
N ILE A 217 16.52 -7.98 -5.18
CA ILE A 217 15.76 -9.01 -4.45
C ILE A 217 16.73 -9.91 -3.69
N PHE A 218 16.50 -10.07 -2.38
CA PHE A 218 17.24 -10.98 -1.52
C PHE A 218 16.37 -12.18 -1.15
N HIS A 219 16.81 -13.38 -1.53
CA HIS A 219 16.10 -14.62 -1.21
C HIS A 219 16.72 -15.28 0.02
N PHE A 220 15.91 -15.49 1.05
CA PHE A 220 16.30 -16.23 2.25
C PHE A 220 15.61 -17.59 2.26
N SER A 221 16.39 -18.67 2.24
CA SER A 221 15.85 -20.03 2.39
C SER A 221 15.36 -20.27 3.82
N SER A 222 14.46 -21.25 3.99
CA SER A 222 13.98 -21.69 5.31
C SER A 222 15.16 -22.06 6.24
N ASP A 223 16.18 -22.73 5.69
CA ASP A 223 17.38 -23.12 6.45
C ASP A 223 18.19 -21.90 6.90
N SER A 224 18.39 -20.92 6.03
CA SER A 224 19.09 -19.68 6.37
C SER A 224 18.32 -18.87 7.42
N LEU A 225 16.99 -18.81 7.32
CA LEU A 225 16.14 -18.16 8.33
C LEU A 225 16.18 -18.90 9.67
N SER A 226 16.15 -20.24 9.66
CA SER A 226 16.24 -21.05 10.87
C SER A 226 17.58 -20.82 11.59
N LYS A 227 18.69 -20.86 10.83
CA LYS A 227 20.03 -20.55 11.34
C LYS A 227 20.10 -19.12 11.90
N LEU A 228 19.49 -18.14 11.24
CA LEU A 228 19.47 -16.76 11.73
C LEU A 228 18.68 -16.63 13.04
N LYS A 229 17.48 -17.23 13.10
CA LYS A 229 16.62 -17.21 14.30
C LYS A 229 17.29 -17.89 15.50
N SER A 230 18.06 -18.95 15.29
CA SER A 230 18.79 -19.64 16.37
C SER A 230 19.84 -18.76 17.07
N LYS A 231 20.28 -17.66 16.44
CA LYS A 231 21.28 -16.73 17.00
C LYS A 231 20.68 -15.66 17.93
N THR A 232 19.36 -15.65 18.12
CA THR A 232 18.66 -14.67 18.95
C THR A 232 18.16 -15.33 20.24
N PRO A 233 18.92 -15.28 21.34
CA PRO A 233 18.48 -15.86 22.61
C PRO A 233 17.34 -15.04 23.24
N PRO A 234 16.32 -15.68 23.83
CA PRO A 234 15.12 -14.99 24.33
C PRO A 234 15.29 -14.28 25.69
N ARG A 235 16.43 -14.40 26.38
CA ARG A 235 16.52 -14.08 27.82
C ARG A 235 17.69 -13.18 28.26
N SER A 236 18.63 -12.86 27.39
CA SER A 236 19.74 -11.94 27.72
C SER A 236 20.40 -11.36 26.47
N PRO A 237 20.96 -10.15 26.52
CA PRO A 237 21.66 -9.55 25.39
C PRO A 237 22.92 -10.37 25.06
N PRO A 238 23.04 -10.93 23.86
CA PRO A 238 24.25 -11.65 23.45
C PRO A 238 25.43 -10.68 23.23
N SER A 239 26.63 -11.22 23.15
CA SER A 239 27.82 -10.47 22.70
C SER A 239 27.58 -9.84 21.32
N HIS A 240 28.25 -8.71 21.03
CA HIS A 240 28.17 -7.96 19.76
C HIS A 240 27.97 -8.87 18.52
N GLY A 241 26.96 -8.57 17.69
CA GLY A 241 26.58 -9.37 16.52
C GLY A 241 25.09 -9.29 16.18
N VAL A 242 24.61 -10.14 15.27
CA VAL A 242 23.21 -10.12 14.78
C VAL A 242 22.17 -10.36 15.88
N GLY A 243 22.49 -11.20 16.88
CA GLY A 243 21.60 -11.43 18.03
C GLY A 243 21.46 -10.19 18.91
N TRP A 244 22.52 -9.39 19.04
CA TRP A 244 22.51 -8.14 19.81
C TRP A 244 21.69 -7.08 19.08
N ALA A 245 21.85 -6.97 17.75
CA ALA A 245 21.04 -6.07 16.93
C ALA A 245 19.55 -6.44 17.00
N ALA A 246 19.21 -7.73 16.91
CA ALA A 246 17.84 -8.21 17.07
C ALA A 246 17.27 -7.89 18.47
N TRP A 247 18.08 -8.04 19.52
CA TRP A 247 17.68 -7.66 20.88
C TRP A 247 17.39 -6.15 21.00
N ARG A 248 18.26 -5.28 20.46
CA ARG A 248 18.05 -3.83 20.45
C ARG A 248 16.77 -3.43 19.72
N LEU A 249 16.47 -4.10 18.59
CA LEU A 249 15.21 -3.90 17.87
C LEU A 249 14.01 -4.31 18.71
N HIS A 250 14.09 -5.45 19.40
CA HIS A 250 13.02 -5.90 20.30
C HIS A 250 12.78 -4.93 21.46
N GLU A 251 13.84 -4.42 22.11
CA GLU A 251 13.73 -3.40 23.16
C GLU A 251 13.04 -2.13 22.64
N ALA A 252 13.39 -1.68 21.43
CA ALA A 252 12.75 -0.54 20.80
C ALA A 252 11.27 -0.79 20.47
N GLU A 253 10.92 -1.99 19.98
CA GLU A 253 9.53 -2.39 19.69
C GLU A 253 8.68 -2.45 20.97
N VAL A 254 9.19 -3.07 22.04
CA VAL A 254 8.50 -3.15 23.34
C VAL A 254 8.31 -1.75 23.95
N GLY A 255 9.27 -0.85 23.76
CA GLY A 255 9.16 0.55 24.19
C GLY A 255 8.15 1.37 23.36
N HIS A 256 7.75 0.91 22.18
CA HIS A 256 6.78 1.58 21.31
C HIS A 256 5.34 1.18 21.65
N ASP A 257 4.95 1.37 22.92
CA ASP A 257 3.66 0.97 23.45
C ASP A 257 2.54 2.01 23.18
N ASN A 258 1.31 1.67 23.58
CA ASN A 258 0.14 2.53 23.42
C ASN A 258 0.31 3.91 24.10
N LYS A 259 1.04 3.98 25.21
CA LYS A 259 1.27 5.23 25.94
C LYS A 259 2.23 6.12 25.16
N ALA A 260 3.33 5.56 24.64
CA ALA A 260 4.29 6.27 23.81
C ALA A 260 3.65 6.80 22.52
N ILE A 261 2.83 5.97 21.85
CA ILE A 261 2.12 6.35 20.62
C ILE A 261 1.16 7.52 20.88
N LYS A 262 0.31 7.42 21.91
CA LYS A 262 -0.63 8.49 22.27
C LYS A 262 0.09 9.77 22.66
N TRP A 263 1.14 9.67 23.47
CA TRP A 263 1.96 10.82 23.85
C TRP A 263 2.58 11.52 22.64
N PHE A 264 3.10 10.75 21.68
CA PHE A 264 3.65 11.30 20.44
C PHE A 264 2.57 12.02 19.63
N ALA A 265 1.40 11.40 19.45
CA ALA A 265 0.27 12.00 18.73
C ALA A 265 -0.18 13.31 19.40
N ASP A 266 -0.40 13.31 20.71
CA ASP A 266 -0.82 14.50 21.47
C ASP A 266 0.23 15.62 21.41
N SER A 267 1.52 15.27 21.48
CA SER A 267 2.61 16.23 21.39
C SER A 267 2.72 16.84 20.00
N TRP A 268 2.56 16.02 18.96
CA TRP A 268 2.54 16.48 17.58
C TRP A 268 1.35 17.40 17.29
N LEU A 269 0.17 17.10 17.83
CA LEU A 269 -1.02 17.94 17.64
C LEU A 269 -0.88 19.32 18.30
N LYS A 270 -0.23 19.39 19.46
CA LYS A 270 0.06 20.66 20.14
C LYS A 270 1.10 21.51 19.39
N ASN A 271 2.04 20.86 18.69
CA ASN A 271 3.10 21.53 17.96
C ASN A 271 3.42 20.78 16.65
N PRO A 272 2.59 20.96 15.61
CA PRO A 272 2.69 20.18 14.40
C PRO A 272 3.99 20.50 13.66
N PHE A 273 4.70 19.45 13.26
CA PHE A 273 5.88 19.56 12.43
C PHE A 273 5.81 18.61 11.24
N VAL A 274 6.46 19.03 10.16
CA VAL A 274 6.59 18.27 8.92
C VAL A 274 7.77 17.30 9.05
N ILE A 275 7.54 16.00 8.87
CA ILE A 275 8.64 15.02 8.78
C ILE A 275 9.36 15.24 7.46
N LYS A 276 10.55 15.84 7.51
CA LYS A 276 11.37 16.04 6.32
C LYS A 276 11.88 14.69 5.81
N MET A 277 11.74 14.44 4.50
CA MET A 277 12.25 13.23 3.85
C MET A 277 13.76 13.05 4.03
N SER A 278 14.51 14.14 4.22
CA SER A 278 15.94 14.08 4.53
C SER A 278 16.25 13.32 5.82
N ARG A 279 15.30 13.14 6.74
CA ARG A 279 15.47 12.26 7.91
C ARG A 279 15.57 10.79 7.55
N PHE A 280 15.11 10.38 6.36
CA PHE A 280 15.25 9.03 5.84
C PHE A 280 16.48 8.87 4.92
N HIS A 281 17.26 9.94 4.74
CA HIS A 281 18.48 9.93 3.94
C HIS A 281 19.67 9.99 4.90
N ASP A 282 19.82 8.94 5.72
CA ASP A 282 21.03 8.71 6.52
C ASP A 282 21.92 7.71 5.76
N PRO A 283 23.12 8.11 5.32
CA PRO A 283 24.06 7.20 4.65
C PRO A 283 24.43 5.95 5.48
N ASN A 284 24.24 6.00 6.81
CA ASN A 284 24.50 4.89 7.73
C ASN A 284 23.22 4.25 8.27
N GLY A 285 22.05 4.70 7.80
CA GLY A 285 20.75 4.20 8.22
C GLY A 285 20.21 3.11 7.29
N VAL A 286 19.52 2.13 7.87
CA VAL A 286 18.71 1.16 7.12
C VAL A 286 17.27 1.32 7.54
N HIS A 287 16.39 1.57 6.57
CA HIS A 287 14.95 1.70 6.81
C HIS A 287 14.25 0.40 6.44
N ILE A 288 13.81 -0.36 7.43
CA ILE A 288 13.06 -1.60 7.20
C ILE A 288 11.58 -1.29 7.32
N GLY A 289 10.83 -1.50 6.24
CA GLY A 289 9.38 -1.36 6.18
C GLY A 289 8.70 -2.68 5.81
N SER A 290 7.39 -2.71 6.05
CA SER A 290 6.51 -3.89 5.90
C SER A 290 6.75 -4.97 6.96
N LEU A 291 5.64 -5.43 7.55
CA LEU A 291 5.60 -6.54 8.49
C LEU A 291 4.53 -7.51 7.99
N PRO A 292 4.80 -8.83 7.95
CA PRO A 292 3.86 -9.83 7.46
C PRO A 292 2.76 -10.12 8.51
N ARG A 293 1.99 -9.08 8.86
CA ARG A 293 0.83 -9.20 9.76
C ARG A 293 -0.41 -9.75 9.04
N PHE A 294 -0.43 -9.70 7.71
CA PHE A 294 -1.53 -10.14 6.87
C PHE A 294 -1.08 -11.24 5.91
N ASP A 295 -2.01 -12.10 5.51
CA ASP A 295 -1.76 -13.12 4.50
C ASP A 295 -1.59 -12.46 3.12
N MET A 296 -0.32 -12.31 2.73
CA MET A 296 0.07 -11.68 1.45
C MET A 296 -0.14 -12.63 0.26
N TYR A 297 -0.08 -13.94 0.49
CA TYR A 297 0.02 -14.97 -0.54
C TYR A 297 -1.26 -15.81 -0.71
N GLY A 298 -2.21 -15.70 0.23
CA GLY A 298 -3.47 -16.45 0.22
C GLY A 298 -4.54 -15.90 -0.71
N ASN A 299 -4.32 -14.72 -1.29
CA ASN A 299 -5.24 -14.09 -2.22
C ASN A 299 -5.41 -14.91 -3.52
N LYS A 300 -6.67 -15.04 -3.95
CA LYS A 300 -7.09 -15.78 -5.15
C LYS A 300 -8.16 -14.99 -5.91
N PHE A 301 -7.93 -14.80 -7.20
CA PHE A 301 -8.89 -14.20 -8.13
C PHE A 301 -9.36 -15.24 -9.16
N GLY A 302 -9.81 -16.41 -8.70
CA GLY A 302 -10.37 -17.46 -9.56
C GLY A 302 -9.38 -18.26 -10.42
N LEU A 303 -8.12 -17.86 -10.47
CA LEU A 303 -7.12 -18.47 -11.34
C LEU A 303 -5.99 -19.20 -10.57
N GLY A 304 -6.08 -19.27 -9.23
CA GLY A 304 -5.09 -19.91 -8.35
C GLY A 304 -4.67 -19.04 -7.17
N LYS A 305 -3.58 -19.40 -6.50
CA LYS A 305 -2.86 -18.51 -5.57
C LYS A 305 -1.85 -17.69 -6.35
N GLY A 306 -1.51 -16.51 -5.85
CA GLY A 306 -0.37 -15.75 -6.37
C GLY A 306 0.94 -16.49 -6.18
N VAL A 307 1.88 -16.28 -7.10
CA VAL A 307 3.19 -16.97 -7.06
C VAL A 307 4.29 -16.11 -6.48
N ALA A 308 4.11 -14.79 -6.43
CA ALA A 308 5.12 -13.84 -6.00
C ALA A 308 4.49 -12.52 -5.62
N VAL A 309 5.21 -11.73 -4.84
CA VAL A 309 4.77 -10.43 -4.33
C VAL A 309 5.98 -9.53 -4.46
N LEU A 310 5.85 -8.39 -5.15
CA LEU A 310 6.97 -7.46 -5.35
C LEU A 310 6.49 -6.06 -5.02
N SER A 311 7.24 -5.34 -4.19
CA SER A 311 7.00 -3.92 -3.90
C SER A 311 7.32 -3.03 -5.10
N GLY A 312 6.76 -1.82 -5.11
CA GLY A 312 7.02 -0.85 -6.17
C GLY A 312 8.10 0.15 -5.94
N TYR A 313 8.40 0.88 -7.01
CA TYR A 313 9.45 1.89 -7.02
C TYR A 313 9.11 3.16 -6.23
N ALA A 314 7.82 3.47 -5.97
CA ALA A 314 7.51 4.65 -5.16
C ALA A 314 7.88 4.45 -3.69
N ASN A 315 8.12 5.57 -3.02
CA ASN A 315 8.57 5.62 -1.64
C ASN A 315 9.83 4.80 -1.33
N LYS A 316 10.69 4.57 -2.34
CA LYS A 316 12.05 4.05 -2.16
C LYS A 316 13.02 5.20 -1.91
N VAL A 317 13.99 4.94 -1.04
CA VAL A 317 15.16 5.77 -0.72
C VAL A 317 16.36 4.82 -0.56
N ASP A 318 17.56 5.36 -0.63
CA ASP A 318 18.76 4.56 -0.35
C ASP A 318 18.69 3.95 1.07
N GLY A 319 19.19 2.72 1.22
CA GLY A 319 19.09 1.98 2.49
C GLY A 319 17.69 1.46 2.87
N LYS A 320 16.66 1.61 2.03
CA LYS A 320 15.32 1.06 2.31
C LYS A 320 15.18 -0.42 1.95
N VAL A 321 14.77 -1.23 2.92
CA VAL A 321 14.42 -2.65 2.78
C VAL A 321 12.92 -2.84 2.98
N THR A 322 12.30 -3.63 2.11
CA THR A 322 10.88 -4.03 2.24
C THR A 322 10.81 -5.53 2.44
N VAL A 323 10.14 -5.97 3.51
CA VAL A 323 10.01 -7.39 3.89
C VAL A 323 8.59 -7.89 3.65
#